data_AF-A0AAV0WDG6-F1
#
_entry.id   AF-A0AAV0WDG6-F1
#
_cell.length_a   1.000
_cell.length_b   1.000
_cell.length_c   1.000
_cell.angle_alpha   90.00
_cell.angle_beta   90.00
_cell.angle_gamma   90.00
#
_symmetry.space_group_name_H-M   'P 1'
#
loop_
_entity.id
_entity.type
_entity.pdbx_description
1 polymer ?
#
loop_
_entity_poly.entity_id
_entity_poly.type
_entity_poly.pdbx_seq_one_letter_code
_entity_poly.pdbx_strand_id
1 'polypeptide(L)'
;MKLDWDSELPKNLLHEWPKYMSNLHLLNNLKITLYIMGSGNIHRLEIHGFSDASIVAYGACLYLRTINEDQVCTVRLICAKSRVAPLKTISLPRLELCGAQLLARLTKKIIKKLNIQIHEKYFWTDSTVTLAWIKSSSVKWKTFVAHRVGEIQSYTSVSEWYHVPTNDNPADIISRGCTPNDISNNLLWWEGPIWLKLKKEMWPKSIARKIDESQEILEAKRWTQIFSVQIENSIIEKYFSFSKLLRIVSLCLRFKTNTLKCKNRIIGPIQADELRNTLVVLIKMVQN
;
A
#
# COMPACT_ATOMS: atom_id res chain seq x y z
N MET A 1 -15.84 23.18 -8.51
CA MET A 1 -15.90 24.61 -8.90
C MET A 1 -16.87 25.31 -7.97
N LYS A 2 -16.54 26.51 -7.51
CA LYS A 2 -17.51 27.42 -6.88
C LYS A 2 -17.98 28.37 -7.97
N LEU A 3 -18.89 27.90 -8.81
CA LEU A 3 -19.51 28.67 -9.88
C LEU A 3 -21.01 28.72 -9.57
N ASP A 4 -21.63 29.87 -9.77
CA ASP A 4 -23.08 30.01 -9.69
C ASP A 4 -23.73 29.41 -10.94
N TRP A 5 -24.99 29.01 -10.86
CA TRP A 5 -25.69 28.31 -11.95
C TRP A 5 -25.71 29.08 -13.27
N ASP A 6 -25.76 30.40 -13.20
CA ASP A 6 -25.84 31.29 -14.37
C ASP A 6 -24.47 31.79 -14.83
N SER A 7 -23.38 31.37 -14.16
CA SER A 7 -22.04 31.82 -14.53
C SER A 7 -21.52 31.09 -15.76
N GLU A 8 -20.88 31.83 -16.67
CA GLU A 8 -20.26 31.24 -17.85
C GLU A 8 -19.23 30.18 -17.46
N LEU A 9 -19.26 29.06 -18.18
CA LEU A 9 -18.27 28.01 -18.01
C LEU A 9 -16.89 28.55 -18.38
N PRO A 10 -15.84 28.20 -17.62
CA PRO A 10 -14.49 28.63 -17.95
C PRO A 10 -14.07 28.11 -19.33
N LYS A 11 -13.28 28.92 -20.03
CA LYS A 11 -12.97 28.75 -21.47
C LYS A 11 -12.44 27.35 -21.80
N ASN A 12 -11.68 26.73 -20.91
CA ASN A 12 -11.19 25.36 -21.11
C ASN A 12 -12.34 24.35 -21.26
N LEU A 13 -13.38 24.43 -20.42
CA LEU A 13 -14.55 23.55 -20.50
C LEU A 13 -15.39 23.85 -21.75
N LEU A 14 -15.53 25.13 -22.12
CA LEU A 14 -16.20 25.52 -23.36
C LEU A 14 -15.50 24.97 -24.61
N HIS A 15 -14.17 24.82 -24.58
CA HIS A 15 -13.41 24.20 -25.68
C HIS A 15 -13.45 22.67 -25.66
N GLU A 16 -13.51 22.03 -24.48
CA GLU A 16 -13.54 20.57 -24.37
C GLU A 16 -14.93 19.98 -24.62
N TRP A 17 -16.00 20.68 -24.22
CA TRP A 17 -17.36 20.17 -24.32
C TRP A 17 -17.79 19.82 -25.76
N PRO A 18 -17.58 20.68 -26.78
CA PRO A 18 -17.92 20.33 -28.16
C PRO A 18 -17.15 19.12 -28.68
N LYS A 19 -15.86 18.99 -28.30
CA LYS A 19 -15.03 17.83 -28.67
C LYS A 19 -15.53 16.55 -28.03
N TYR A 20 -15.93 16.63 -26.76
CA TYR A 20 -16.55 15.50 -26.06
C TYR A 20 -17.87 15.09 -26.74
N MET A 21 -18.75 16.06 -26.96
CA MET A 21 -20.06 15.85 -27.62
C MET A 21 -19.91 15.28 -29.02
N SER A 22 -18.97 15.82 -29.81
CA SER A 22 -18.71 15.33 -31.17
C SER A 22 -18.15 13.92 -31.18
N ASN A 23 -17.52 13.42 -30.12
CA ASN A 23 -17.00 12.05 -30.07
C ASN A 23 -18.00 11.01 -29.56
N LEU A 24 -19.09 11.44 -28.89
CA LEU A 24 -20.06 10.53 -28.27
C LEU A 24 -20.72 9.58 -29.29
N HIS A 25 -20.98 10.04 -30.50
CA HIS A 25 -21.61 9.21 -31.54
C HIS A 25 -20.79 7.97 -31.91
N LEU A 26 -19.46 8.00 -31.70
CA LEU A 26 -18.58 6.86 -31.97
C LEU A 26 -18.88 5.67 -31.06
N LEU A 27 -19.48 5.89 -29.88
CA LEU A 27 -19.90 4.80 -28.99
C LEU A 27 -20.98 3.92 -29.62
N ASN A 28 -21.76 4.42 -30.58
CA ASN A 28 -22.76 3.62 -31.30
C ASN A 28 -22.11 2.50 -32.13
N ASN A 29 -20.84 2.65 -32.49
CA ASN A 29 -20.09 1.67 -33.24
C ASN A 29 -19.34 0.67 -32.35
N LEU A 30 -19.33 0.89 -31.02
CA LEU A 30 -18.62 0.04 -30.08
C LEU A 30 -19.36 -1.29 -29.91
N LYS A 31 -18.73 -2.38 -30.35
CA LYS A 31 -19.24 -3.74 -30.16
C LYS A 31 -18.48 -4.41 -29.02
N ILE A 32 -19.21 -4.76 -27.96
CA ILE A 32 -18.65 -5.46 -26.81
C ILE A 32 -19.01 -6.94 -26.92
N THR A 33 -17.99 -7.82 -26.90
CA THR A 33 -18.27 -9.26 -26.89
C THR A 33 -18.65 -9.71 -25.49
N LEU A 34 -19.89 -10.17 -25.33
CA LEU A 34 -20.43 -10.61 -24.03
C LEU A 34 -19.97 -12.03 -23.62
N TYR A 35 -19.62 -12.87 -24.59
CA TYR A 35 -19.12 -14.20 -24.31
C TYR A 35 -17.68 -14.12 -23.82
N ILE A 36 -17.44 -14.50 -22.57
CA ILE A 36 -16.12 -14.38 -21.90
C ILE A 36 -15.29 -15.66 -21.94
N MET A 37 -15.87 -16.79 -22.32
CA MET A 37 -15.16 -18.06 -22.41
C MET A 37 -14.39 -18.18 -23.72
N GLY A 38 -13.24 -18.86 -23.68
CA GLY A 38 -12.50 -19.25 -24.89
C GLY A 38 -13.21 -20.33 -25.70
N SER A 39 -12.61 -20.69 -26.84
CA SER A 39 -13.07 -21.79 -27.70
C SER A 39 -12.44 -23.13 -27.32
N GLY A 40 -13.13 -24.22 -27.66
CA GLY A 40 -12.65 -25.58 -27.42
C GLY A 40 -12.86 -26.04 -25.97
N ASN A 41 -12.23 -27.16 -25.61
CA ASN A 41 -12.34 -27.72 -24.27
C ASN A 41 -11.40 -27.00 -23.30
N ILE A 42 -11.97 -26.23 -22.37
CA ILE A 42 -11.21 -25.39 -21.43
C ILE A 42 -10.82 -26.21 -20.21
N HIS A 43 -9.51 -26.39 -19.98
CA HIS A 43 -9.00 -27.11 -18.82
C HIS A 43 -8.47 -26.18 -17.72
N ARG A 44 -8.28 -24.88 -17.99
CA ARG A 44 -7.77 -23.92 -17.01
C ARG A 44 -8.42 -22.55 -17.13
N LEU A 45 -8.81 -22.01 -15.98
CA LEU A 45 -9.47 -20.71 -15.83
C LEU A 45 -8.76 -19.88 -14.77
N GLU A 46 -8.33 -18.67 -15.12
CA GLU A 46 -7.60 -17.77 -14.25
C GLU A 46 -8.23 -16.39 -14.25
N ILE A 47 -8.24 -15.72 -13.10
CA ILE A 47 -8.71 -14.34 -12.97
C ILE A 47 -7.51 -13.40 -12.88
N HIS A 48 -7.53 -12.36 -13.71
CA HIS A 48 -6.53 -11.30 -13.67
C HIS A 48 -7.18 -9.97 -13.36
N GLY A 49 -6.80 -9.38 -12.23
CA GLY A 49 -7.29 -8.11 -11.76
C GLY A 49 -6.24 -7.02 -11.84
N PHE A 50 -6.57 -5.88 -12.39
CA PHE A 50 -5.68 -4.72 -12.46
C PHE A 50 -6.31 -3.55 -11.73
N SER A 51 -5.49 -2.78 -11.02
CA SER A 51 -5.94 -1.55 -10.36
C SER A 51 -4.96 -0.42 -10.61
N ASP A 52 -5.51 0.79 -10.71
CA ASP A 52 -4.75 2.02 -10.84
C ASP A 52 -5.47 3.19 -10.17
N ALA A 53 -4.73 4.27 -9.89
CA ALA A 53 -5.27 5.52 -9.40
C ALA A 53 -4.50 6.73 -9.93
N SER A 54 -5.25 7.80 -10.14
CA SER A 54 -4.76 9.14 -10.38
C SER A 54 -5.30 10.08 -9.30
N ILE A 55 -4.89 11.34 -9.35
CA ILE A 55 -5.44 12.38 -8.45
C ILE A 55 -6.92 12.69 -8.72
N VAL A 56 -7.47 12.28 -9.87
CA VAL A 56 -8.86 12.56 -10.27
C VAL A 56 -9.79 11.37 -10.09
N ALA A 57 -9.29 10.14 -10.28
CA ALA A 57 -10.09 8.93 -10.18
C ALA A 57 -9.23 7.71 -9.88
N TYR A 58 -9.84 6.64 -9.38
CA TYR A 58 -9.20 5.34 -9.22
C TYR A 58 -10.14 4.24 -9.68
N GLY A 59 -9.56 3.11 -10.07
CA GLY A 59 -10.31 2.09 -10.79
C GLY A 59 -9.71 0.69 -10.67
N ALA A 60 -10.52 -0.27 -11.08
CA ALA A 60 -10.12 -1.66 -11.22
C ALA A 60 -10.84 -2.33 -12.39
N CYS A 61 -10.16 -3.25 -13.06
CA CYS A 61 -10.72 -4.11 -14.10
C CYS A 61 -10.35 -5.58 -13.86
N LEU A 62 -11.25 -6.48 -14.25
CA LEU A 62 -11.08 -7.93 -14.14
C LEU A 62 -11.17 -8.58 -15.50
N TYR A 63 -10.25 -9.51 -15.75
CA TYR A 63 -10.17 -10.32 -16.96
C TYR A 63 -10.28 -11.80 -16.61
N LEU A 64 -10.90 -12.56 -17.51
CA LEU A 64 -10.87 -14.01 -17.51
C LEU A 64 -9.83 -14.46 -18.52
N ARG A 65 -8.87 -15.24 -18.05
CA ARG A 65 -7.90 -15.95 -18.90
C ARG A 65 -8.30 -17.41 -18.96
N THR A 66 -8.54 -17.92 -20.16
CA THR A 66 -8.91 -19.32 -20.41
C THR A 66 -7.82 -20.00 -21.23
N ILE A 67 -7.47 -21.23 -20.87
CA ILE A 67 -6.55 -22.07 -21.65
C ILE A 67 -7.29 -23.36 -22.02
N ASN A 68 -7.31 -23.67 -23.31
CA ASN A 68 -7.88 -24.93 -23.80
C ASN A 68 -6.81 -26.05 -23.85
N GLU A 69 -7.24 -27.28 -24.12
CA GLU A 69 -6.33 -28.45 -24.22
C GLU A 69 -5.22 -28.25 -25.27
N ASP A 70 -5.49 -27.51 -26.35
CA ASP A 70 -4.52 -27.14 -27.40
C ASP A 70 -3.55 -26.01 -27.00
N GLN A 71 -3.57 -25.58 -25.73
CA GLN A 71 -2.76 -24.46 -25.20
C GLN A 71 -3.07 -23.09 -25.83
N VAL A 72 -4.21 -22.95 -26.49
CA VAL A 72 -4.71 -21.65 -26.98
C VAL A 72 -5.20 -20.85 -25.79
N CYS A 73 -4.61 -19.67 -25.60
CA CYS A 73 -4.96 -18.74 -24.55
C CYS A 73 -5.87 -17.62 -25.07
N THR A 74 -7.00 -17.42 -24.38
CA THR A 74 -7.91 -16.30 -24.63
C THR A 74 -8.04 -15.48 -23.35
N VAL A 75 -8.01 -14.16 -23.49
CA VAL A 75 -8.16 -13.22 -22.36
C VAL A 75 -9.28 -12.25 -22.72
N ARG A 76 -10.25 -12.06 -21.83
CA ARG A 76 -11.42 -11.20 -22.05
C ARG A 76 -11.77 -10.39 -20.82
N LEU A 77 -12.09 -9.12 -21.01
CA LEU A 77 -12.61 -8.26 -19.95
C LEU A 77 -13.95 -8.80 -19.42
N ILE A 78 -14.04 -9.01 -18.11
CA ILE A 78 -15.26 -9.43 -17.42
C ILE A 78 -16.05 -8.19 -16.99
N CYS A 79 -15.38 -7.28 -16.28
CA CYS A 79 -15.98 -6.06 -15.78
C CYS A 79 -14.90 -5.06 -15.34
N ALA A 80 -15.31 -3.81 -15.23
CA ALA A 80 -14.51 -2.75 -14.65
C ALA A 80 -15.35 -1.88 -13.71
N LYS A 81 -14.68 -1.19 -12.80
CA LYS A 81 -15.31 -0.25 -11.87
C LYS A 81 -14.39 0.94 -11.61
N SER A 82 -14.94 2.14 -11.77
CA SER A 82 -14.29 3.41 -11.45
C SER A 82 -14.90 4.08 -10.22
N ARG A 83 -14.14 4.97 -9.59
CA ARG A 83 -14.60 5.94 -8.57
C ARG A 83 -13.84 7.24 -8.74
N VAL A 84 -14.56 8.37 -8.62
CA VAL A 84 -13.94 9.70 -8.57
C VAL A 84 -13.15 9.84 -7.26
N ALA A 85 -11.97 10.45 -7.33
CA ALA A 85 -11.16 10.73 -6.15
C ALA A 85 -11.91 11.66 -5.19
N PRO A 86 -11.82 11.46 -3.87
CA PRO A 86 -12.50 12.33 -2.91
C PRO A 86 -12.06 13.78 -3.03
N LEU A 87 -12.99 14.73 -2.80
CA LEU A 87 -12.68 16.16 -2.77
C LEU A 87 -11.67 16.53 -1.68
N LYS A 88 -11.62 15.74 -0.60
CA LYS A 88 -10.57 15.87 0.42
C LYS A 88 -9.26 15.36 -0.17
N THR A 89 -8.21 16.17 -0.08
CA THR A 89 -6.88 15.83 -0.57
C THR A 89 -6.36 14.57 0.11
N ILE A 90 -6.18 13.51 -0.67
CA ILE A 90 -5.56 12.25 -0.26
C ILE A 90 -4.31 12.09 -1.11
N SER A 91 -3.23 11.56 -0.54
CA SER A 91 -2.01 11.30 -1.30
C SER A 91 -2.23 10.25 -2.39
N LEU A 92 -1.50 10.35 -3.50
CA LEU A 92 -1.58 9.40 -4.60
C LEU A 92 -1.40 7.93 -4.13
N PRO A 93 -0.44 7.59 -3.25
CA PRO A 93 -0.30 6.20 -2.78
C PRO A 93 -1.51 5.67 -2.01
N ARG A 94 -2.20 6.54 -1.26
CA ARG A 94 -3.46 6.17 -0.59
C ARG A 94 -4.61 5.98 -1.57
N LEU A 95 -4.62 6.70 -2.70
CA LEU A 95 -5.59 6.49 -3.80
C LEU A 95 -5.29 5.20 -4.55
N GLU A 96 -4.02 4.89 -4.82
CA GLU A 96 -3.59 3.61 -5.42
C GLU A 96 -4.04 2.42 -4.56
N LEU A 97 -3.85 2.50 -3.23
CA LEU A 97 -4.38 1.51 -2.29
C LEU A 97 -5.92 1.42 -2.32
N CYS A 98 -6.63 2.52 -2.59
CA CYS A 98 -8.08 2.49 -2.79
C CYS A 98 -8.47 1.75 -4.09
N GLY A 99 -7.68 1.88 -5.16
CA GLY A 99 -7.81 1.09 -6.38
C GLY A 99 -7.66 -0.41 -6.09
N ALA A 100 -6.61 -0.80 -5.37
CA ALA A 100 -6.39 -2.18 -4.96
C ALA A 100 -7.52 -2.74 -4.07
N GLN A 101 -8.03 -1.94 -3.11
CA GLN A 101 -9.18 -2.30 -2.29
C GLN A 101 -10.45 -2.49 -3.14
N LEU A 102 -10.66 -1.62 -4.14
CA LEU A 102 -11.78 -1.73 -5.06
C LEU A 102 -11.70 -3.03 -5.88
N LEU A 103 -10.49 -3.39 -6.33
CA LEU A 103 -10.24 -4.62 -7.05
C LEU A 103 -10.55 -5.87 -6.21
N ALA A 104 -10.08 -5.92 -4.96
CA ALA A 104 -10.37 -7.03 -4.04
C ALA A 104 -11.88 -7.22 -3.80
N ARG A 105 -12.60 -6.10 -3.58
CA ARG A 105 -14.07 -6.10 -3.43
C ARG A 105 -14.78 -6.57 -4.69
N LEU A 106 -14.36 -6.07 -5.85
CA LEU A 106 -14.95 -6.42 -7.14
C LEU A 106 -14.79 -7.92 -7.40
N THR A 107 -13.60 -8.44 -7.17
CA THR A 107 -13.27 -9.87 -7.34
C THR A 107 -14.14 -10.75 -6.46
N LYS A 108 -14.22 -10.46 -5.15
CA LYS A 108 -15.07 -11.19 -4.20
C LYS A 108 -16.53 -11.23 -4.63
N LYS A 109 -17.04 -10.13 -5.20
CA LYS A 109 -18.43 -10.02 -5.66
C LYS A 109 -18.68 -10.81 -6.95
N ILE A 110 -17.73 -10.76 -7.89
CA ILE A 110 -17.90 -11.32 -9.24
C ILE A 110 -17.63 -12.82 -9.27
N ILE A 111 -16.58 -13.32 -8.62
CA ILE A 111 -16.25 -14.75 -8.63
C ILE A 111 -17.43 -15.59 -8.15
N LYS A 112 -18.11 -15.16 -7.08
CA LYS A 112 -19.31 -15.85 -6.57
C LYS A 112 -20.46 -15.91 -7.58
N LYS A 113 -20.56 -14.92 -8.47
CA LYS A 113 -21.64 -14.82 -9.46
C LYS A 113 -21.35 -15.54 -10.77
N LEU A 114 -20.07 -15.70 -11.11
CA LEU A 114 -19.69 -16.39 -12.35
C LEU A 114 -20.06 -17.87 -12.32
N ASN A 115 -20.15 -18.48 -11.12
CA ASN A 115 -20.51 -19.89 -10.94
C ASN A 115 -19.64 -20.85 -11.78
N ILE A 116 -18.36 -20.51 -11.94
CA ILE A 116 -17.34 -21.31 -12.61
C ILE A 116 -16.17 -21.57 -11.65
N GLN A 117 -15.51 -22.71 -11.83
CA GLN A 117 -14.34 -23.06 -11.03
C GLN A 117 -13.11 -22.29 -11.52
N ILE A 118 -12.70 -21.30 -10.74
CA ILE A 118 -11.46 -20.54 -10.97
C ILE A 118 -10.29 -21.30 -10.34
N HIS A 119 -9.24 -21.53 -11.13
CA HIS A 119 -8.06 -22.29 -10.70
C HIS A 119 -7.06 -21.38 -9.99
N GLU A 120 -6.83 -20.18 -10.51
CA GLU A 120 -5.88 -19.21 -9.93
C GLU A 120 -6.38 -17.77 -10.09
N LYS A 121 -5.86 -16.87 -9.24
CA LYS A 121 -6.12 -15.43 -9.30
C LYS A 121 -4.81 -14.67 -9.22
N TYR A 122 -4.74 -13.57 -9.95
CA TYR A 122 -3.60 -12.68 -10.03
C TYR A 122 -4.08 -11.23 -9.94
N PHE A 123 -3.50 -10.45 -9.03
CA PHE A 123 -3.81 -9.04 -8.83
C PHE A 123 -2.58 -8.20 -9.14
N TRP A 124 -2.77 -7.15 -9.93
CA TRP A 124 -1.72 -6.37 -10.54
C TRP A 124 -1.90 -4.88 -10.21
N THR A 125 -0.80 -4.24 -9.81
CA THR A 125 -0.69 -2.80 -9.64
C THR A 125 0.71 -2.37 -10.04
N ASP A 126 0.87 -1.19 -10.63
CA ASP A 126 2.16 -0.59 -10.93
C ASP A 126 2.72 0.21 -9.73
N SER A 127 1.91 0.44 -8.70
CA SER A 127 2.33 1.04 -7.45
C SER A 127 3.10 0.07 -6.57
N THR A 128 4.43 0.23 -6.52
CA THR A 128 5.30 -0.53 -5.61
C THR A 128 5.01 -0.24 -4.14
N VAL A 129 4.58 0.99 -3.81
CA VAL A 129 4.19 1.38 -2.44
C VAL A 129 2.93 0.63 -2.01
N THR A 130 1.90 0.60 -2.86
CA THR A 130 0.67 -0.18 -2.60
C THR A 130 0.99 -1.66 -2.43
N LEU A 131 1.84 -2.20 -3.31
CA LEU A 131 2.26 -3.60 -3.24
C LEU A 131 3.00 -3.91 -1.93
N ALA A 132 3.88 -3.02 -1.48
CA ALA A 132 4.60 -3.16 -0.22
C ALA A 132 3.68 -3.15 1.01
N TRP A 133 2.69 -2.24 1.01
CA TRP A 133 1.69 -2.18 2.08
C TRP A 133 0.85 -3.45 2.16
N ILE A 134 0.40 -3.97 1.02
CA ILE A 134 -0.39 -5.22 0.93
C ILE A 134 0.45 -6.43 1.36
N LYS A 135 1.75 -6.45 1.04
CA LYS A 135 2.67 -7.54 1.42
C LYS A 135 3.07 -7.55 2.89
N SER A 136 2.76 -6.50 3.62
CA SER A 136 3.06 -6.35 5.04
C SER A 136 1.83 -6.55 5.93
N SER A 137 2.06 -6.89 7.20
CA SER A 137 0.97 -6.96 8.19
C SER A 137 0.27 -5.61 8.33
N SER A 138 -1.07 -5.62 8.23
CA SER A 138 -1.92 -4.43 8.38
C SER A 138 -1.71 -3.68 9.70
N VAL A 139 -1.30 -4.38 10.77
CA VAL A 139 -1.09 -3.80 12.11
C VAL A 139 0.06 -2.78 12.10
N LYS A 140 1.03 -2.93 11.20
CA LYS A 140 2.18 -2.01 11.07
C LYS A 140 1.76 -0.60 10.67
N TRP A 141 0.61 -0.44 10.00
CA TRP A 141 0.22 0.81 9.37
C TRP A 141 -0.70 1.66 10.23
N LYS A 142 -0.72 2.97 9.96
CA LYS A 142 -1.75 3.89 10.48
C LYS A 142 -3.13 3.50 9.95
N THR A 143 -4.15 3.95 10.67
CA THR A 143 -5.56 3.54 10.54
C THR A 143 -6.06 3.46 9.09
N PHE A 144 -5.80 4.48 8.27
CA PHE A 144 -6.27 4.51 6.87
C PHE A 144 -5.75 3.34 6.03
N VAL A 145 -4.44 3.10 6.09
CA VAL A 145 -3.75 2.04 5.34
C VAL A 145 -4.06 0.69 5.98
N ALA A 146 -4.01 0.60 7.32
CA ALA A 146 -4.27 -0.64 8.06
C ALA A 146 -5.65 -1.25 7.74
N HIS A 147 -6.72 -0.45 7.76
CA HIS A 147 -8.07 -0.97 7.47
C HIS A 147 -8.19 -1.49 6.03
N ARG A 148 -7.60 -0.78 5.07
CA ARG A 148 -7.67 -1.17 3.65
C ARG A 148 -6.83 -2.41 3.37
N VAL A 149 -5.61 -2.45 3.88
CA VAL A 149 -4.73 -3.63 3.80
C VAL A 149 -5.39 -4.83 4.46
N GLY A 150 -5.96 -4.66 5.67
CA GLY A 150 -6.68 -5.73 6.36
C GLY A 150 -7.88 -6.26 5.55
N GLU A 151 -8.63 -5.37 4.91
CA GLU A 151 -9.74 -5.80 4.05
C GLU A 151 -9.24 -6.54 2.80
N ILE A 152 -8.21 -6.04 2.11
CA ILE A 152 -7.59 -6.69 0.95
C ILE A 152 -7.13 -8.10 1.33
N GLN A 153 -6.40 -8.22 2.45
CA GLN A 153 -5.89 -9.49 2.98
C GLN A 153 -7.00 -10.44 3.44
N SER A 154 -8.20 -9.93 3.77
CA SER A 154 -9.36 -10.77 4.09
C SER A 154 -10.05 -11.36 2.85
N TYR A 155 -9.84 -10.78 1.66
CA TYR A 155 -10.50 -11.19 0.41
C TYR A 155 -9.55 -11.85 -0.59
N THR A 156 -8.25 -11.67 -0.43
CA THR A 156 -7.21 -12.12 -1.36
C THR A 156 -5.99 -12.62 -0.57
N SER A 157 -5.20 -13.50 -1.16
CA SER A 157 -3.91 -13.88 -0.59
C SER A 157 -2.83 -12.88 -0.99
N VAL A 158 -1.93 -12.57 -0.06
CA VAL A 158 -0.77 -11.70 -0.31
C VAL A 158 0.12 -12.23 -1.45
N SER A 159 0.19 -13.55 -1.62
CA SER A 159 0.96 -14.20 -2.70
C SER A 159 0.35 -14.01 -4.08
N GLU A 160 -0.91 -13.55 -4.18
CA GLU A 160 -1.60 -13.30 -5.45
C GLU A 160 -1.34 -11.88 -5.98
N TRP A 161 -0.56 -11.04 -5.28
CA TRP A 161 -0.29 -9.65 -5.68
C TRP A 161 1.08 -9.44 -6.32
N TYR A 162 1.06 -8.86 -7.51
CA TYR A 162 2.19 -8.70 -8.42
C TYR A 162 2.30 -7.26 -8.93
N HIS A 163 3.50 -6.90 -9.36
CA HIS A 163 3.75 -5.62 -10.03
C HIS A 163 3.52 -5.76 -11.54
N VAL A 164 2.84 -4.78 -12.16
CA VAL A 164 2.74 -4.64 -13.62
C VAL A 164 3.45 -3.35 -14.07
N PRO A 165 4.16 -3.32 -15.20
CA PRO A 165 4.65 -2.07 -15.77
C PRO A 165 3.50 -1.09 -16.05
N THR A 166 3.67 0.21 -15.77
CA THR A 166 2.62 1.23 -15.98
C THR A 166 2.06 1.22 -17.40
N ASN A 167 2.91 1.08 -18.42
CA ASN A 167 2.46 1.04 -19.83
C ASN A 167 1.63 -0.21 -20.18
N ASP A 168 1.73 -1.26 -19.37
CA ASP A 168 0.98 -2.51 -19.51
C ASP A 168 -0.20 -2.56 -18.53
N ASN A 169 -0.52 -1.48 -17.81
CA ASN A 169 -1.62 -1.47 -16.86
C ASN A 169 -2.92 -0.99 -17.55
N PRO A 170 -3.89 -1.88 -17.85
CA PRO A 170 -5.15 -1.46 -18.46
C PRO A 170 -6.00 -0.57 -17.54
N ALA A 171 -5.76 -0.59 -16.22
CA ALA A 171 -6.52 0.21 -15.27
C ALA A 171 -6.22 1.72 -15.38
N ASP A 172 -5.10 2.13 -16.02
CA ASP A 172 -4.80 3.54 -16.31
C ASP A 172 -5.89 4.21 -17.15
N ILE A 173 -6.53 3.46 -18.05
CA ILE A 173 -7.66 3.95 -18.86
C ILE A 173 -8.82 4.38 -17.96
N ILE A 174 -9.00 3.70 -16.82
CA ILE A 174 -10.06 4.00 -15.85
C ILE A 174 -9.72 5.25 -15.03
N SER A 175 -8.47 5.38 -14.59
CA SER A 175 -8.05 6.45 -13.68
C SER A 175 -7.78 7.78 -14.40
N ARG A 176 -7.34 7.73 -15.67
CA ARG A 176 -7.00 8.90 -16.49
C ARG A 176 -8.09 9.27 -17.49
N GLY A 177 -8.97 8.32 -17.82
CA GLY A 177 -10.00 8.47 -18.85
C GLY A 177 -9.47 8.20 -20.25
N CYS A 178 -10.39 8.05 -21.19
CA CYS A 178 -10.10 7.85 -22.61
C CYS A 178 -11.25 8.39 -23.46
N THR A 179 -11.00 8.68 -24.74
CA THR A 179 -12.08 9.03 -25.67
C THR A 179 -12.77 7.77 -26.20
N PRO A 180 -14.01 7.88 -26.72
CA PRO A 180 -14.68 6.79 -27.45
C PRO A 180 -13.85 6.18 -28.59
N ASN A 181 -13.05 7.01 -29.29
CA ASN A 181 -12.18 6.54 -30.36
C ASN A 181 -10.97 5.76 -29.81
N ASP A 182 -10.40 6.21 -28.70
CA ASP A 182 -9.25 5.52 -28.10
C ASP A 182 -9.63 4.14 -27.58
N ILE A 183 -10.83 4.00 -26.99
CA ILE A 183 -11.25 2.73 -26.38
C ILE A 183 -11.71 1.70 -27.41
N SER A 184 -12.22 2.11 -28.58
CA SER A 184 -12.85 1.18 -29.52
C SER A 184 -11.92 0.08 -30.02
N ASN A 185 -10.64 0.42 -30.25
CA ASN A 185 -9.62 -0.51 -30.78
C ASN A 185 -8.50 -0.79 -29.76
N ASN A 186 -8.73 -0.51 -28.47
CA ASN A 186 -7.72 -0.69 -27.44
C ASN A 186 -7.60 -2.16 -27.02
N LEU A 187 -6.67 -2.89 -27.61
CA LEU A 187 -6.43 -4.30 -27.28
C LEU A 187 -5.99 -4.49 -25.83
N LEU A 188 -5.20 -3.56 -25.27
CA LEU A 188 -4.81 -3.60 -23.86
C LEU A 188 -6.05 -3.57 -22.96
N TRP A 189 -7.05 -2.76 -23.28
CA TRP A 189 -8.31 -2.69 -22.53
C TRP A 189 -9.19 -3.94 -22.71
N TRP A 190 -9.38 -4.42 -23.94
CA TRP A 190 -10.35 -5.49 -24.21
C TRP A 190 -9.80 -6.88 -23.93
N GLU A 191 -8.50 -7.09 -24.16
CA GLU A 191 -7.82 -8.39 -24.10
C GLU A 191 -6.72 -8.43 -23.03
N GLY A 192 -6.49 -7.34 -22.31
CA GLY A 192 -5.41 -7.24 -21.34
C GLY A 192 -4.02 -7.19 -21.99
N PRO A 193 -2.96 -7.20 -21.19
CA PRO A 193 -1.59 -7.19 -21.70
C PRO A 193 -1.27 -8.43 -22.52
N ILE A 194 -0.50 -8.26 -23.60
CA ILE A 194 -0.17 -9.34 -24.56
C ILE A 194 0.49 -10.52 -23.86
N TRP A 195 1.34 -10.26 -22.86
CA TRP A 195 2.03 -11.31 -22.11
C TRP A 195 1.07 -12.24 -21.33
N LEU A 196 -0.17 -11.84 -21.05
CA LEU A 196 -1.16 -12.76 -20.49
C LEU A 196 -1.48 -13.91 -21.44
N LYS A 197 -1.37 -13.72 -22.76
CA LYS A 197 -1.57 -14.81 -23.72
C LYS A 197 -0.37 -15.75 -23.81
N LEU A 198 0.77 -15.34 -23.28
CA LEU A 198 1.99 -16.14 -23.23
C LEU A 198 2.04 -17.03 -21.99
N LYS A 199 3.06 -17.88 -21.93
CA LYS A 199 3.34 -18.70 -20.74
C LYS A 199 3.75 -17.80 -19.57
N LYS A 200 3.49 -18.27 -18.35
CA LYS A 200 3.68 -17.54 -17.10
C LYS A 200 5.13 -17.05 -16.90
N GLU A 201 6.12 -17.77 -17.44
CA GLU A 201 7.53 -17.40 -17.35
C GLU A 201 7.87 -16.09 -18.09
N MET A 202 7.03 -15.72 -19.06
CA MET A 202 7.16 -14.49 -19.85
C MET A 202 6.45 -13.30 -19.22
N TRP A 203 5.74 -13.49 -18.10
CA TRP A 203 5.05 -12.40 -17.42
C TRP A 203 6.05 -11.48 -16.72
N PRO A 204 5.67 -10.21 -16.45
CA PRO A 204 6.51 -9.29 -15.71
C PRO A 204 6.95 -9.90 -14.38
N LYS A 205 8.26 -10.04 -14.20
CA LYS A 205 8.82 -10.46 -12.92
C LYS A 205 8.58 -9.36 -11.91
N SER A 206 8.08 -9.74 -10.73
CA SER A 206 7.93 -8.79 -9.63
C SER A 206 9.31 -8.29 -9.24
N ILE A 207 9.60 -7.05 -9.59
CA ILE A 207 10.87 -6.44 -9.22
C ILE A 207 10.81 -6.21 -7.72
N ALA A 208 11.71 -6.85 -6.97
CA ALA A 208 12.00 -6.47 -5.59
C ALA A 208 12.73 -5.11 -5.61
N ARG A 209 12.03 -4.04 -6.02
CA ARG A 209 12.57 -2.70 -5.85
C ARG A 209 12.60 -2.42 -4.35
N LYS A 210 13.71 -1.86 -3.87
CA LYS A 210 13.76 -1.22 -2.55
C LYS A 210 12.58 -0.25 -2.50
N ILE A 211 11.71 -0.45 -1.54
CA ILE A 211 10.56 0.40 -1.28
C ILE A 211 11.10 1.82 -1.07
N ASP A 212 10.38 2.83 -1.54
CA ASP A 212 10.67 4.20 -1.15
C ASP A 212 10.45 4.31 0.37
N GLU A 213 11.53 4.16 1.13
CA GLU A 213 11.53 4.13 2.59
C GLU A 213 10.80 5.36 3.16
N SER A 214 10.83 6.49 2.44
CA SER A 214 10.17 7.73 2.87
C SER A 214 8.65 7.58 3.04
N GLN A 215 7.96 6.94 2.09
CA GLN A 215 6.51 6.70 2.12
C GLN A 215 6.14 5.66 3.18
N GLU A 216 6.96 4.63 3.33
CA GLU A 216 6.76 3.57 4.32
C GLU A 216 6.92 4.10 5.75
N ILE A 217 7.93 4.93 6.01
CA ILE A 217 8.18 5.58 7.30
C ILE A 217 7.01 6.51 7.70
N LEU A 218 6.39 7.19 6.74
CA LEU A 218 5.29 8.12 7.00
C LEU A 218 4.01 7.41 7.47
N GLU A 219 3.71 6.23 6.94
CA GLU A 219 2.48 5.47 7.26
C GLU A 219 2.68 4.38 8.31
N ALA A 220 3.93 4.04 8.67
CA ALA A 220 4.22 3.15 9.77
C ALA A 220 3.76 3.72 11.12
N LYS A 221 3.15 2.88 11.96
CA LYS A 221 2.93 3.20 13.37
C LYS A 221 4.27 3.26 14.07
N ARG A 222 4.48 4.33 14.85
CA ARG A 222 5.62 4.42 15.76
C ARG A 222 5.25 3.69 17.04
N TRP A 223 5.99 2.63 17.36
CA TRP A 223 5.86 1.93 18.63
C TRP A 223 6.76 2.63 19.64
N THR A 224 6.16 3.27 20.64
CA THR A 224 6.88 3.73 21.83
C THR A 224 6.84 2.62 22.87
N GLN A 225 7.95 1.92 23.04
CA GLN A 225 8.11 1.00 24.18
C GLN A 225 8.39 1.82 25.43
N ILE A 226 7.47 1.79 26.39
CA ILE A 226 7.67 2.35 27.72
C ILE A 226 8.20 1.22 28.59
N PHE A 227 9.46 1.30 28.98
CA PHE A 227 10.03 0.40 29.98
C PHE A 227 9.74 0.98 31.36
N SER A 228 8.87 0.32 32.15
CA SER A 228 8.81 0.62 33.58
C SER A 228 9.89 -0.18 34.29
N VAL A 229 10.95 0.49 34.72
CA VAL A 229 11.94 -0.12 35.62
C VAL A 229 11.38 0.03 37.02
N GLN A 230 10.95 -1.08 37.63
CA GLN A 230 10.79 -1.11 39.08
C GLN A 230 12.19 -1.07 39.68
N ILE A 231 12.57 0.08 40.22
CA ILE A 231 13.79 0.24 40.98
C ILE A 231 13.51 -0.39 42.34
N GLU A 232 13.87 -1.67 42.52
CA GLU A 232 13.95 -2.22 43.88
C GLU A 232 14.99 -1.41 44.66
N ASN A 233 14.59 -0.86 45.81
CA ASN A 233 15.48 -0.15 46.75
C ASN A 233 16.56 -1.04 47.38
N SER A 234 16.72 -2.28 46.89
CA SER A 234 17.65 -3.30 47.38
C SER A 234 19.11 -2.83 47.44
N ILE A 235 19.50 -1.82 46.66
CA ILE A 235 20.87 -1.29 46.71
C ILE A 235 21.11 -0.41 47.95
N ILE A 236 20.08 0.25 48.47
CA ILE A 236 20.17 1.09 49.68
C ILE A 236 20.26 0.19 50.92
N GLU A 237 19.45 -0.87 50.94
CA GLU A 237 19.38 -1.84 52.04
C GLU A 237 20.63 -2.74 52.15
N LYS A 238 21.40 -2.90 51.06
CA LYS A 238 22.61 -3.73 51.02
C LYS A 238 23.82 -3.14 51.76
N TYR A 239 23.82 -1.86 52.11
CA TYR A 239 24.99 -1.19 52.68
C TYR A 239 24.66 -0.45 53.98
N PHE A 240 25.28 -0.89 55.08
CA PHE A 240 25.17 -0.25 56.40
C PHE A 240 25.95 1.06 56.55
N SER A 241 26.80 1.39 55.58
CA SER A 241 27.63 2.61 55.60
C SER A 241 27.20 3.56 54.49
N PHE A 242 26.66 4.71 54.88
CA PHE A 242 26.22 5.74 53.96
C PHE A 242 27.34 6.25 53.05
N SER A 243 28.54 6.46 53.61
CA SER A 243 29.71 6.91 52.83
C SER A 243 30.16 5.85 51.81
N LYS A 244 30.06 4.57 52.14
CA LYS A 244 30.35 3.46 51.21
C LYS A 244 29.30 3.39 50.09
N LEU A 245 28.02 3.47 50.43
CA LEU A 245 26.92 3.53 49.46
C LEU A 245 27.12 4.71 48.49
N LEU A 246 27.39 5.89 49.02
CA LEU A 246 27.57 7.12 48.24
C LEU A 246 28.73 6.99 47.24
N ARG A 247 29.85 6.38 47.65
CA ARG A 247 30.99 6.13 46.75
C ARG A 247 30.68 5.09 45.67
N ILE A 248 30.03 3.98 46.04
CA ILE A 248 29.69 2.90 45.09
C ILE A 248 28.71 3.42 44.04
N VAL A 249 27.64 4.09 44.45
CA VAL A 249 26.63 4.63 43.51
C VAL A 249 27.25 5.73 42.64
N SER A 250 28.14 6.57 43.19
CA SER A 250 28.90 7.55 42.39
C SER A 250 29.75 6.89 41.31
N LEU A 251 30.42 5.78 41.62
CA LEU A 251 31.18 5.02 40.62
C LEU A 251 30.28 4.42 39.54
N CYS A 252 29.11 3.89 39.90
CA CYS A 252 28.13 3.38 38.94
C CYS A 252 27.61 4.49 38.00
N LEU A 253 27.30 5.67 38.55
CA LEU A 253 26.86 6.82 37.76
C LEU A 253 27.97 7.37 36.85
N ARG A 254 29.22 7.41 37.34
CA ARG A 254 30.39 7.76 36.52
C ARG A 254 30.60 6.75 35.39
N PHE A 255 30.50 5.46 35.69
CA PHE A 255 30.60 4.39 34.69
C PHE A 255 29.56 4.59 33.58
N LYS A 256 28.28 4.77 33.94
CA LYS A 256 27.20 5.10 32.97
C LYS A 256 27.53 6.34 32.13
N THR A 257 28.07 7.39 32.75
CA THR A 257 28.41 8.62 32.04
C THR A 257 29.56 8.39 31.05
N ASN A 258 30.57 7.60 31.44
CA ASN A 258 31.72 7.27 30.62
C ASN A 258 31.37 6.30 29.47
N THR A 259 30.36 5.43 29.61
CA THR A 259 29.88 4.59 28.50
C THR A 259 29.10 5.41 27.47
N LEU A 260 28.43 6.49 27.89
CA LEU A 260 27.71 7.41 27.00
C LEU A 260 28.63 8.46 26.35
N LYS A 261 29.80 8.76 26.93
CA LYS A 261 30.78 9.75 26.44
C LYS A 261 32.11 9.09 26.08
N CYS A 262 32.23 8.58 24.86
CA CYS A 262 33.42 7.82 24.43
C CYS A 262 34.74 8.61 24.38
N LYS A 263 34.71 9.94 24.21
CA LYS A 263 35.93 10.76 23.98
C LYS A 263 36.45 11.51 25.22
N ASN A 264 35.61 11.81 26.21
CA ASN A 264 35.97 12.59 27.40
C ASN A 264 35.58 11.83 28.68
N ARG A 265 36.33 10.77 28.99
CA ARG A 265 36.08 9.94 30.17
C ARG A 265 36.61 10.62 31.43
N ILE A 266 35.82 10.55 32.50
CA ILE A 266 36.22 11.01 33.83
C ILE A 266 37.02 9.90 34.50
N ILE A 267 38.26 10.20 34.91
CA ILE A 267 39.23 9.27 35.52
C ILE A 267 39.77 9.92 36.81
N GLY A 268 40.21 9.13 37.79
CA GLY A 268 40.78 9.60 39.05
C GLY A 268 39.83 9.46 40.25
N PRO A 269 40.12 10.12 41.39
CA PRO A 269 39.28 10.02 42.59
C PRO A 269 37.87 10.58 42.36
N ILE A 270 36.91 10.17 43.18
CA ILE A 270 35.53 10.69 43.14
C ILE A 270 35.52 12.14 43.60
N GLN A 271 35.00 13.03 42.76
CA GLN A 271 34.94 14.46 43.05
C GLN A 271 33.74 14.81 43.94
N ALA A 272 33.83 15.93 44.66
CA ALA A 272 32.76 16.38 45.57
C ALA A 272 31.41 16.57 44.86
N ASP A 273 31.42 17.06 43.62
CA ASP A 273 30.21 17.27 42.83
C ASP A 273 29.53 15.95 42.43
N GLU A 274 30.31 14.89 42.20
CA GLU A 274 29.77 13.56 41.93
C GLU A 274 29.09 12.98 43.17
N LEU A 275 29.67 13.18 44.35
CA LEU A 275 29.05 12.77 45.61
C LEU A 275 27.74 13.54 45.87
N ARG A 276 27.73 14.86 45.61
CA ARG A 276 26.53 15.71 45.75
C ARG A 276 25.43 15.30 44.77
N ASN A 277 25.78 15.00 43.53
CA ASN A 277 24.81 14.50 42.54
C ASN A 277 24.25 13.13 42.92
N THR A 278 25.10 12.22 43.40
CA THR A 278 24.67 10.90 43.88
C THR A 278 23.75 11.01 45.08
N LEU A 279 24.01 11.94 46.01
CA LEU A 279 23.13 12.20 47.15
C LEU A 279 21.72 12.57 46.68
N VAL A 280 21.61 13.49 45.71
CA VAL A 280 20.31 13.92 45.16
C VAL A 280 19.60 12.75 44.46
N VAL A 281 20.32 11.89 43.76
CA VAL A 281 19.76 10.68 43.12
C VAL A 281 19.21 9.71 44.17
N LEU A 282 19.96 9.44 45.23
CA LEU A 282 19.52 8.55 46.31
C LEU A 282 18.30 9.10 47.05
N ILE A 283 18.25 10.41 47.33
CA ILE A 283 17.08 11.06 47.93
C ILE A 283 15.84 10.88 47.04
N LYS A 284 15.98 11.10 45.72
CA LYS A 284 14.89 10.90 44.77
C LYS A 284 14.43 9.44 44.64
N MET A 285 15.31 8.47 44.90
CA MET A 285 14.96 7.04 44.88
C MET A 285 14.14 6.63 46.12
N VAL A 286 14.34 7.29 47.27
CA VAL A 286 13.59 7.00 48.51
C VAL A 286 12.27 7.78 48.57
N GLN A 287 12.18 8.94 47.91
CA GLN A 287 10.99 9.81 47.93
C GLN A 287 9.89 9.44 46.91
N ASN A 288 10.16 8.48 46.02
CA ASN A 288 9.19 7.90 45.09
C ASN A 288 8.75 6.52 45.57
#